data_AF-A0A7K2N9I7-F1
#
_entry.id   AF-A0A7K2N9I7-F1
#
_cell.length_a   1.000
_cell.length_b   1.000
_cell.length_c   1.000
_cell.angle_alpha   90.00
_cell.angle_beta   90.00
_cell.angle_gamma   90.00
#
_symmetry.space_group_name_H-M   'P 1'
#
loop_
_entity.id
_entity.type
_entity.pdbx_description
1 polymer ?
#
loop_
_entity_poly.entity_id
_entity_poly.type
_entity_poly.pdbx_seq_one_letter_code
_entity_poly.pdbx_strand_id
1 'polypeptide(L)'
;MTDLDWGQLSELAGKVAREIANKWCVVEVDDVKQEILLHAMEERRTLAEHAEDHEFIRKVFWNAGRRYAAKERAYRDLMDDQYYYTPDEVRTVLRTFVYTDDEIGDVVGKKDDLTRCVISDNIMPARLDAAAALPKLSNEYQELIQRLYVYGMPPVNDAERRRGYRAVDALALSMNRHIRTKRGAA
;
A
#
# COMPACT_ATOMS: atom_id res chain seq x y z
N MET A 1 -27.05 -4.45 -27.82
CA MET A 1 -25.73 -4.75 -27.22
C MET A 1 -24.71 -4.11 -28.13
N THR A 2 -24.08 -3.03 -27.69
CA THR A 2 -22.90 -2.46 -28.36
C THR A 2 -21.78 -3.49 -28.24
N ASP A 3 -21.34 -4.02 -29.37
CA ASP A 3 -20.16 -4.87 -29.41
C ASP A 3 -18.92 -4.01 -29.10
N LEU A 4 -18.11 -4.42 -28.12
CA LEU A 4 -16.83 -3.75 -27.87
C LEU A 4 -15.86 -4.08 -29.02
N ASP A 5 -15.23 -3.04 -29.55
CA ASP A 5 -14.08 -3.20 -30.44
C ASP A 5 -12.84 -3.59 -29.62
N TRP A 6 -12.62 -4.89 -29.47
CA TRP A 6 -11.45 -5.45 -28.77
C TRP A 6 -10.11 -5.08 -29.42
N GLY A 7 -10.09 -4.77 -30.72
CA GLY A 7 -8.90 -4.30 -31.42
C GLY A 7 -8.46 -2.94 -30.90
N GLN A 8 -9.40 -1.99 -30.88
CA GLN A 8 -9.14 -0.64 -30.33
C GLN A 8 -8.77 -0.67 -28.85
N LEU A 9 -9.43 -1.51 -28.05
CA LEU A 9 -9.11 -1.66 -26.63
C LEU A 9 -7.72 -2.26 -26.42
N SER A 10 -7.31 -3.24 -27.23
CA SER A 10 -5.96 -3.82 -27.17
C SER A 10 -4.88 -2.78 -27.47
N GLU A 11 -5.11 -1.90 -28.46
CA GLU A 11 -4.19 -0.80 -28.75
C GLU A 11 -4.12 0.23 -27.62
N LEU A 12 -5.28 0.63 -27.08
CA LEU A 12 -5.34 1.57 -25.96
C LEU A 12 -4.66 0.99 -24.71
N ALA A 13 -4.93 -0.27 -24.38
CA ALA A 13 -4.26 -1.00 -23.31
C ALA A 13 -2.74 -1.01 -23.51
N GLY A 14 -2.26 -1.26 -24.73
CA GLY A 14 -0.82 -1.22 -25.05
C GLY A 14 -0.18 0.17 -24.91
N LYS A 15 -0.93 1.25 -25.18
CA LYS A 15 -0.46 2.63 -24.93
C LYS A 15 -0.35 2.90 -23.42
N VAL A 16 -1.39 2.54 -22.66
CA VAL A 16 -1.43 2.70 -21.19
C VAL A 16 -0.35 1.86 -20.51
N ALA A 17 -0.17 0.60 -20.94
CA ALA A 17 0.82 -0.31 -20.40
C ALA A 17 2.26 0.21 -20.56
N ARG A 18 2.60 0.75 -21.74
CA ARG A 18 3.89 1.41 -21.98
C ARG A 18 4.11 2.59 -21.04
N GLU A 19 3.10 3.43 -20.87
CA GLU A 19 3.20 4.58 -19.96
C GLU A 19 3.43 4.13 -18.50
N ILE A 20 2.79 3.04 -18.08
CA ILE A 20 2.94 2.47 -16.74
C ILE A 20 4.33 1.86 -16.56
N ALA A 21 4.79 0.99 -17.46
CA ALA A 21 6.10 0.36 -17.39
C ALA A 21 7.24 1.40 -17.39
N ASN A 22 7.10 2.49 -18.18
CA ASN A 22 8.05 3.60 -18.17
C ASN A 22 8.12 4.30 -16.80
N LYS A 23 7.00 4.40 -16.08
CA LYS A 23 6.93 4.99 -14.73
C LYS A 23 7.29 3.99 -13.62
N TRP A 24 7.19 2.69 -13.89
CA TRP A 24 7.35 1.60 -12.92
C TRP A 24 8.28 0.53 -13.49
N CYS A 25 9.57 0.63 -13.21
CA CYS A 25 10.61 -0.31 -13.65
C CYS A 25 10.50 -1.75 -13.07
N VAL A 26 9.41 -2.06 -12.38
CA VAL A 26 9.20 -3.37 -11.73
C VAL A 26 8.32 -4.29 -12.57
N VAL A 27 7.68 -3.76 -13.62
CA VAL A 27 6.73 -4.50 -14.45
C VAL A 27 7.09 -4.38 -15.92
N GLU A 28 6.75 -5.42 -16.69
CA GLU A 28 6.92 -5.43 -18.14
C GLU A 28 5.64 -4.94 -18.85
N VAL A 29 5.80 -4.42 -20.06
CA VAL A 29 4.68 -3.86 -20.85
C VAL A 29 3.63 -4.92 -21.13
N ASP A 30 4.05 -6.14 -21.48
CA ASP A 30 3.14 -7.20 -21.88
C ASP A 30 2.31 -7.72 -20.70
N ASP A 31 2.92 -7.87 -19.52
CA ASP A 31 2.21 -8.25 -18.29
C ASP A 31 1.16 -7.21 -17.89
N VAL A 32 1.53 -5.92 -17.91
CA VAL A 32 0.59 -4.82 -17.59
C VAL A 32 -0.54 -4.79 -18.61
N LYS A 33 -0.25 -5.00 -19.90
CA LYS A 33 -1.28 -5.05 -20.95
C LYS A 33 -2.22 -6.22 -20.73
N GLN A 34 -1.69 -7.41 -20.42
CA GLN A 34 -2.49 -8.60 -20.17
C GLN A 34 -3.43 -8.38 -18.99
N GLU A 35 -2.94 -7.81 -17.89
CA GLU A 35 -3.77 -7.54 -16.70
C GLU A 35 -4.86 -6.49 -16.97
N ILE A 36 -4.54 -5.42 -17.74
CA ILE A 36 -5.54 -4.43 -18.16
C ILE A 36 -6.65 -5.10 -18.98
N LEU A 37 -6.29 -5.96 -19.93
CA LEU A 37 -7.26 -6.65 -20.79
C LEU A 37 -8.07 -7.68 -20.01
N LEU A 38 -7.46 -8.41 -19.07
CA LEU A 38 -8.17 -9.30 -18.17
C LEU A 38 -9.25 -8.53 -17.40
N HIS A 39 -8.88 -7.39 -16.80
CA HIS A 39 -9.84 -6.54 -16.09
C HIS A 39 -10.95 -6.01 -17.02
N ALA A 40 -10.60 -5.65 -18.26
CA ALA A 40 -11.58 -5.24 -19.26
C ALA A 40 -12.58 -6.36 -19.63
N MET A 41 -12.15 -7.62 -19.65
CA MET A 41 -13.03 -8.76 -19.91
C MET A 41 -13.98 -9.05 -18.74
N GLU A 42 -13.52 -8.84 -17.51
CA GLU A 42 -14.33 -8.94 -16.29
C GLU A 42 -15.41 -7.85 -16.27
N GLU A 43 -15.02 -6.61 -16.57
CA GLU A 43 -15.89 -5.41 -16.55
C GLU A 43 -16.54 -5.10 -17.91
N ARG A 44 -16.60 -6.09 -18.82
CA ARG A 44 -17.04 -5.89 -20.21
C ARG A 44 -18.41 -5.22 -20.36
N ARG A 45 -19.32 -5.44 -19.40
CA ARG A 45 -20.67 -4.86 -19.43
C ARG A 45 -20.61 -3.36 -19.18
N THR A 46 -19.89 -2.95 -18.14
CA THR A 46 -19.70 -1.54 -17.78
C THR A 46 -18.93 -0.79 -18.86
N LEU A 47 -17.94 -1.44 -19.48
CA LEU A 47 -17.23 -0.86 -20.63
C LEU A 47 -18.12 -0.75 -21.87
N ALA A 48 -19.06 -1.69 -22.10
CA ALA A 48 -20.00 -1.61 -23.22
C ALA A 48 -20.96 -0.42 -23.09
N GLU A 49 -21.38 -0.11 -21.86
CA GLU A 49 -22.23 1.04 -21.55
C GLU A 49 -21.53 2.38 -21.78
N HIS A 50 -20.19 2.40 -21.68
CA HIS A 50 -19.36 3.59 -21.84
C HIS A 50 -18.44 3.47 -23.08
N ALA A 51 -18.85 2.70 -24.09
CA ALA A 51 -18.00 2.37 -25.24
C ALA A 51 -17.53 3.61 -26.02
N GLU A 52 -18.33 4.68 -26.03
CA GLU A 52 -18.02 5.95 -26.70
C GLU A 52 -17.15 6.89 -25.83
N ASP A 53 -17.05 6.64 -24.52
CA ASP A 53 -16.27 7.46 -23.59
C ASP A 53 -14.83 6.92 -23.48
N HIS A 54 -14.01 7.32 -24.45
CA HIS A 54 -12.60 6.94 -24.51
C HIS A 54 -11.80 7.42 -23.29
N GLU A 55 -12.17 8.53 -22.65
CA GLU A 55 -11.48 9.05 -21.47
C GLU A 55 -11.75 8.15 -20.26
N PHE A 56 -13.02 7.76 -20.07
CA PHE A 56 -13.41 6.81 -19.03
C PHE A 56 -12.69 5.47 -19.20
N ILE A 57 -12.69 4.90 -20.40
CA ILE A 57 -12.02 3.62 -20.67
C ILE A 57 -10.52 3.72 -20.37
N ARG A 58 -9.86 4.79 -20.84
CA ARG A 58 -8.45 5.03 -20.54
C ARG A 58 -8.20 5.12 -19.03
N LYS A 59 -9.08 5.78 -18.28
CA LYS A 59 -8.99 5.90 -16.82
C LYS A 59 -9.16 4.55 -16.12
N VAL A 60 -10.08 3.71 -16.57
CA VAL A 60 -10.24 2.34 -16.08
C VAL A 60 -8.97 1.53 -16.31
N PHE A 61 -8.42 1.57 -17.52
CA PHE A 61 -7.18 0.87 -17.88
C PHE A 61 -5.99 1.37 -17.06
N TRP A 62 -5.87 2.69 -16.89
CA TRP A 62 -4.84 3.29 -16.06
C TRP A 62 -4.90 2.78 -14.62
N ASN A 63 -6.11 2.73 -14.03
CA ASN A 63 -6.30 2.24 -12.68
C ASN A 63 -5.99 0.75 -12.54
N ALA A 64 -6.41 -0.07 -13.50
CA ALA A 64 -6.11 -1.51 -13.51
C ALA A 64 -4.60 -1.77 -13.58
N GLY A 65 -3.91 -1.19 -14.57
CA GLY A 65 -2.47 -1.37 -14.70
C GLY A 65 -1.68 -0.78 -13.53
N ARG A 66 -2.12 0.35 -12.96
CA ARG A 66 -1.49 0.92 -11.77
C ARG A 66 -1.65 0.01 -10.54
N ARG A 67 -2.82 -0.63 -10.37
CA ARG A 67 -3.04 -1.61 -9.30
C ARG A 67 -2.12 -2.81 -9.44
N TYR A 68 -1.95 -3.32 -10.65
CA TYR A 68 -1.00 -4.39 -10.95
C TYR A 68 0.43 -4.01 -10.60
N ALA A 69 0.91 -2.87 -11.13
CA ALA A 69 2.27 -2.40 -10.85
C ALA A 69 2.52 -2.14 -9.36
N ALA A 70 1.50 -1.68 -8.62
CA ALA A 70 1.56 -1.53 -7.18
C ALA A 70 1.71 -2.88 -6.44
N LYS A 71 1.01 -3.92 -6.91
CA LYS A 71 1.10 -5.28 -6.37
C LYS A 71 2.47 -5.89 -6.63
N GLU A 72 2.98 -5.81 -7.87
CA GLU A 72 4.30 -6.34 -8.21
C GLU A 72 5.43 -5.63 -7.45
N ARG A 73 5.33 -4.31 -7.28
CA ARG A 73 6.26 -3.59 -6.42
C ARG A 73 6.21 -4.08 -4.99
N ALA A 74 5.03 -4.24 -4.40
CA ALA A 74 4.89 -4.72 -3.04
C ALA A 74 5.43 -6.15 -2.87
N TYR A 75 5.25 -7.01 -3.87
CA TYR A 75 5.83 -8.35 -3.88
C TYR A 75 7.36 -8.31 -3.95
N ARG A 76 7.92 -7.47 -4.83
CA ARG A 76 9.37 -7.26 -4.91
C ARG A 76 9.94 -6.68 -3.62
N ASP A 77 9.26 -5.71 -3.01
CA ASP A 77 9.64 -5.12 -1.72
C ASP A 77 9.58 -6.17 -0.59
N LEU A 78 8.73 -7.19 -0.68
CA LEU A 78 8.67 -8.27 0.30
C LEU A 78 9.79 -9.32 0.10
N MET A 79 10.19 -9.54 -1.16
CA MET A 79 11.19 -10.54 -1.54
C MET A 79 12.63 -10.00 -1.53
N ASP A 80 12.82 -8.70 -1.28
CA ASP A 80 14.15 -8.14 -1.10
C ASP A 80 14.73 -8.53 0.28
N ASP A 81 16.06 -8.57 0.39
CA ASP A 81 16.74 -8.82 1.68
C ASP A 81 16.62 -7.61 2.64
N GLN A 82 15.73 -6.65 2.36
CA GLN A 82 15.54 -5.49 3.22
C GLN A 82 14.46 -5.74 4.26
N TYR A 83 14.58 -5.03 5.37
CA TYR A 83 13.60 -5.12 6.43
C TYR A 83 12.21 -4.67 5.94
N TYR A 84 11.18 -5.46 6.25
CA TYR A 84 9.80 -5.24 5.82
C TYR A 84 8.86 -5.25 7.03
N TYR A 85 8.22 -4.11 7.30
CA TYR A 85 7.24 -3.99 8.38
C TYR A 85 5.97 -4.78 8.07
N THR A 86 5.58 -5.62 9.02
CA THR A 86 4.29 -6.31 9.03
C THR A 86 3.21 -5.46 9.71
N PRO A 87 1.92 -5.68 9.42
CA PRO A 87 0.84 -5.00 10.12
C PRO A 87 0.85 -5.20 11.64
N ASP A 88 1.27 -6.36 12.14
CA ASP A 88 1.38 -6.65 13.58
C ASP A 88 2.47 -5.84 14.27
N GLU A 89 3.61 -5.69 13.60
CA GLU A 89 4.69 -4.82 14.06
C GLU A 89 4.24 -3.36 14.10
N VAL A 90 3.55 -2.89 13.06
CA VAL A 90 2.98 -1.53 13.05
C VAL A 90 1.97 -1.32 14.17
N ARG A 91 1.10 -2.31 14.45
CA ARG A 91 0.19 -2.25 15.62
C ARG A 91 0.94 -2.09 16.93
N THR A 92 2.07 -2.78 17.07
CA THR A 92 2.91 -2.72 18.28
C THR A 92 3.53 -1.34 18.43
N VAL A 93 4.06 -0.78 17.34
CA VAL A 93 4.62 0.57 17.29
C VAL A 93 3.55 1.63 17.59
N LEU A 94 2.35 1.52 17.04
CA LEU A 94 1.26 2.48 17.26
C LEU A 94 0.85 2.59 18.72
N ARG A 95 0.84 1.48 19.47
CA ARG A 95 0.57 1.50 20.91
C ARG A 95 1.60 2.31 21.69
N THR A 96 2.82 2.45 21.16
CA THR A 96 3.85 3.22 21.83
C THR A 96 3.66 4.73 21.70
N PHE A 97 2.82 5.22 20.77
CA PHE A 97 2.62 6.67 20.56
C PHE A 97 1.97 7.37 21.76
N VAL A 98 1.33 6.62 22.67
CA VAL A 98 0.77 7.16 23.92
C VAL A 98 1.87 7.53 24.92
N TYR A 99 3.00 6.82 24.87
CA TYR A 99 4.12 7.06 25.78
C TYR A 99 4.98 8.22 25.31
N THR A 100 5.54 8.94 26.27
CA THR A 100 6.60 9.91 26.01
C THR A 100 7.89 9.19 25.60
N ASP A 101 8.80 9.92 24.94
CA ASP A 101 10.06 9.32 24.47
C ASP A 101 10.92 8.82 25.65
N ASP A 102 10.85 9.50 26.80
CA ASP A 102 11.55 9.11 28.04
C ASP A 102 11.01 7.79 28.62
N GLU A 103 9.68 7.60 28.63
CA GLU A 103 9.04 6.35 29.10
C GLU A 103 9.38 5.14 28.20
N ILE A 104 9.61 5.36 26.91
CA ILE A 104 10.04 4.30 25.98
C ILE A 104 11.52 3.97 26.19
N GLY A 105 12.37 4.97 26.43
CA GLY A 105 13.79 4.79 26.72
C GLY A 105 14.05 3.83 27.89
N ASP A 106 13.16 3.83 28.90
CA ASP A 106 13.25 2.94 30.06
C ASP A 106 12.84 1.48 29.78
N VAL A 107 12.17 1.22 28.66
CA VAL A 107 11.70 -0.12 28.24
C VAL A 107 12.67 -0.75 27.23
N VAL A 108 13.33 0.08 26.41
CA VAL A 108 14.31 -0.34 25.40
C VAL A 108 15.61 -0.79 26.09
N GLY A 109 16.02 -2.05 25.90
CA GLY A 109 17.31 -2.58 26.37
C GLY A 109 17.28 -3.41 27.67
N LYS A 110 16.12 -3.70 28.27
CA LYS A 110 16.05 -4.50 29.51
C LYS A 110 16.00 -6.03 29.32
N LYS A 111 15.87 -6.52 28.09
CA LYS A 111 15.94 -7.95 27.73
C LYS A 111 16.53 -8.09 26.33
N ASP A 112 17.86 -8.20 26.27
CA ASP A 112 18.58 -8.59 25.07
C ASP A 112 18.70 -10.12 25.07
N ASP A 113 17.67 -10.79 24.55
CA ASP A 113 17.76 -12.19 24.18
C ASP A 113 18.25 -12.24 22.73
N LEU A 114 19.57 -12.39 22.56
CA LEU A 114 20.39 -12.51 21.33
C LEU A 114 19.88 -13.49 20.23
N THR A 115 18.68 -14.02 20.38
CA THR A 115 18.01 -14.97 19.50
C THR A 115 16.84 -14.37 18.73
N ARG A 116 16.47 -13.09 18.93
CA ARG A 116 15.32 -12.47 18.27
C ARG A 116 15.61 -11.04 17.79
N CYS A 117 16.01 -10.89 16.53
CA CYS A 117 15.98 -9.60 15.81
C CYS A 117 14.52 -9.21 15.45
N VAL A 118 13.67 -9.00 16.46
CA VAL A 118 12.30 -8.49 16.30
C VAL A 118 12.28 -7.07 16.87
N ILE A 119 11.44 -6.17 16.34
CA ILE A 119 11.38 -4.72 16.61
C ILE A 119 11.44 -4.29 18.09
N SER A 120 11.29 -5.18 19.08
CA SER A 120 11.47 -4.83 20.49
C SER A 120 12.76 -4.06 20.77
N ASP A 121 13.81 -4.27 19.97
CA ASP A 121 15.11 -3.57 20.12
C ASP A 121 15.22 -2.28 19.29
N ASN A 122 14.29 -2.02 18.35
CA ASN A 122 14.29 -0.89 17.42
C ASN A 122 12.94 -0.14 17.39
N ILE A 123 12.22 -0.08 18.51
CA ILE A 123 10.92 0.60 18.64
C ILE A 123 11.04 2.08 18.25
N MET A 124 12.13 2.76 18.64
CA MET A 124 12.33 4.18 18.36
C MET A 124 12.47 4.49 16.85
N PRO A 125 13.37 3.83 16.09
CA PRO A 125 13.38 3.93 14.63
C PRO A 125 12.02 3.66 13.99
N ALA A 126 11.32 2.60 14.42
CA ALA A 126 10.02 2.24 13.86
C ALA A 126 8.93 3.30 14.16
N ARG A 127 8.96 3.92 15.34
CA ARG A 127 8.09 5.04 15.73
C ARG A 127 8.35 6.28 14.87
N LEU A 128 9.63 6.61 14.60
CA LEU A 128 9.99 7.72 13.70
C LEU A 128 9.50 7.47 12.26
N ASP A 129 9.66 6.24 11.76
CA ASP A 129 9.17 5.88 10.43
C ASP A 129 7.65 5.90 10.35
N ALA A 130 6.96 5.42 11.39
CA ALA A 130 5.50 5.50 11.49
C ALA A 130 5.03 6.96 11.53
N ALA A 131 5.69 7.83 12.30
CA ALA A 131 5.37 9.25 12.37
C ALA A 131 5.56 9.96 11.03
N ALA A 132 6.60 9.60 10.26
CA ALA A 132 6.83 10.15 8.92
C ALA A 132 5.89 9.57 7.85
N ALA A 133 5.37 8.36 8.05
CA ALA A 133 4.48 7.67 7.12
C ALA A 133 3.00 7.99 7.33
N LEU A 134 2.58 8.26 8.58
CA LEU A 134 1.19 8.56 8.96
C LEU A 134 0.56 9.72 8.20
N PRO A 135 1.20 10.90 8.02
CA PRO A 135 0.61 12.03 7.30
C PRO A 135 0.42 11.77 5.80
N LYS A 136 0.96 10.67 5.25
CA LYS A 136 0.79 10.28 3.84
C LYS A 136 -0.48 9.47 3.60
N LEU A 137 -1.19 9.07 4.66
CA LEU A 137 -2.47 8.37 4.56
C LEU A 137 -3.63 9.37 4.43
N SER A 138 -4.82 8.89 4.06
CA SER A 138 -6.03 9.72 4.09
C SER A 138 -6.37 10.14 5.53
N ASN A 139 -7.01 11.32 5.68
CA ASN A 139 -7.41 11.82 7.00
C ASN A 139 -8.28 10.83 7.77
N GLU A 140 -9.19 10.12 7.08
CA GLU A 140 -10.02 9.07 7.68
C GLU A 140 -9.16 7.92 8.27
N TYR A 141 -8.12 7.49 7.57
CA TYR A 141 -7.24 6.43 8.07
C TYR A 141 -6.36 6.92 9.22
N GLN A 142 -5.90 8.17 9.16
CA GLN A 142 -5.16 8.77 10.27
C GLN A 142 -6.01 8.83 11.54
N GLU A 143 -7.26 9.27 11.44
CA GLU A 143 -8.20 9.35 12.57
C GLU A 143 -8.51 7.96 13.14
N LEU A 144 -8.79 6.97 12.27
CA LEU A 144 -9.04 5.59 12.70
C LEU A 144 -7.82 4.99 13.41
N ILE A 145 -6.60 5.26 12.91
CA ILE A 145 -5.36 4.80 13.52
C ILE A 145 -5.19 5.40 14.91
N GLN A 146 -5.34 6.72 15.04
CA GLN A 146 -5.24 7.40 16.33
C GLN A 146 -6.27 6.85 17.32
N ARG A 147 -7.54 6.78 16.91
CA ARG A 147 -8.63 6.38 17.79
C ARG A 147 -8.51 4.93 18.27
N LEU A 148 -8.30 3.99 17.35
CA LEU A 148 -8.35 2.56 17.65
C LEU A 148 -7.03 2.00 18.19
N TYR A 149 -5.89 2.49 17.71
CA TYR A 149 -4.59 1.86 17.98
C TYR A 149 -3.66 2.70 18.86
N VAL A 150 -3.76 4.04 18.79
CA VAL A 150 -3.05 4.92 19.72
C VAL A 150 -3.86 5.04 21.00
N TYR A 151 -5.07 5.59 20.96
CA TYR A 151 -5.91 5.79 22.14
C TYR A 151 -6.60 4.52 22.65
N GLY A 152 -6.57 3.42 21.88
CA GLY A 152 -7.12 2.13 22.29
C GLY A 152 -8.65 2.10 22.43
N MET A 153 -9.37 3.01 21.78
CA MET A 153 -10.84 3.03 21.85
C MET A 153 -11.45 1.83 21.12
N PRO A 154 -12.58 1.28 21.61
CA PRO A 154 -13.26 0.21 20.91
C PRO A 154 -13.84 0.69 19.57
N PRO A 155 -13.93 -0.20 18.57
CA PRO A 155 -14.65 0.08 17.34
C PRO A 155 -16.15 0.17 17.62
N VAL A 156 -16.82 1.12 16.96
CA VAL A 156 -18.27 1.34 17.02
C VAL A 156 -19.01 0.17 16.38
N ASN A 157 -18.45 -0.43 15.33
CA ASN A 157 -19.01 -1.59 14.65
C ASN A 157 -17.93 -2.40 13.90
N ASP A 158 -18.33 -3.56 13.37
CA ASP A 158 -17.43 -4.44 12.62
C ASP A 158 -16.90 -3.82 11.32
N ALA A 159 -17.68 -2.95 10.68
CA ALA A 159 -17.23 -2.26 9.46
C ALA A 159 -16.07 -1.31 9.77
N GLU A 160 -16.14 -0.60 10.89
CA GLU A 160 -15.08 0.26 11.38
C GLU A 160 -13.84 -0.53 11.81
N ARG A 161 -14.02 -1.65 12.52
CA ARG A 161 -12.92 -2.55 12.86
C ARG A 161 -12.15 -3.01 11.60
N ARG A 162 -12.88 -3.40 10.54
CA ARG A 162 -12.28 -3.77 9.24
C ARG A 162 -11.56 -2.59 8.57
N ARG A 163 -12.14 -1.38 8.63
CA ARG A 163 -11.46 -0.17 8.14
C ARG A 163 -10.19 0.12 8.94
N GLY A 164 -10.21 -0.09 10.25
CA GLY A 164 -9.04 0.00 11.11
C GLY A 164 -7.91 -0.95 10.71
N TYR A 165 -8.23 -2.22 10.39
CA TYR A 165 -7.23 -3.15 9.87
C TYR A 165 -6.63 -2.67 8.54
N ARG A 166 -7.46 -2.22 7.59
CA ARG A 166 -6.99 -1.68 6.31
C ARG A 166 -6.12 -0.43 6.49
N ALA A 167 -6.43 0.41 7.47
CA ALA A 167 -5.64 1.60 7.78
C ALA A 167 -4.24 1.23 8.28
N VAL A 168 -4.13 0.20 9.14
CA VAL A 168 -2.84 -0.34 9.58
C VAL A 168 -2.06 -0.96 8.42
N ASP A 169 -2.71 -1.74 7.55
CA ASP A 169 -2.06 -2.32 6.38
C ASP A 169 -1.52 -1.22 5.45
N ALA A 170 -2.29 -0.15 5.26
CA ALA A 170 -1.88 1.02 4.49
C ALA A 170 -0.69 1.75 5.15
N LEU A 171 -0.67 1.86 6.48
CA LEU A 171 0.45 2.44 7.22
C LEU A 171 1.72 1.61 7.04
N ALA A 172 1.64 0.29 7.17
CA ALA A 172 2.77 -0.62 6.96
C ALA A 172 3.37 -0.45 5.56
N LEU A 173 2.53 -0.43 4.52
CA LEU A 173 2.96 -0.16 3.15
C LEU A 173 3.61 1.22 2.99
N SER A 174 3.08 2.25 3.65
CA SER A 174 3.64 3.61 3.63
C SER A 174 5.01 3.68 4.32
N MET A 175 5.16 3.01 5.47
CA MET A 175 6.43 2.90 6.20
C MET A 175 7.49 2.18 5.36
N ASN A 176 7.14 1.03 4.77
CA ASN A 176 8.01 0.26 3.90
C ASN A 176 8.48 1.07 2.67
N ARG A 177 7.60 1.89 2.11
CA ARG A 177 7.97 2.82 1.03
C ARG A 177 8.94 3.90 1.52
N HIS A 178 8.71 4.45 2.72
CA HIS A 178 9.51 5.54 3.24
C HIS A 178 10.96 5.14 3.50
N ILE A 179 11.21 3.99 4.12
CA ILE A 179 12.57 3.48 4.36
C ILE A 179 13.32 3.30 3.04
N ARG A 180 12.66 2.69 2.04
CA ARG A 180 13.28 2.41 0.74
C ARG A 180 13.65 3.70 -0.01
N THR A 181 12.82 4.75 0.09
CA THR A 181 13.18 6.06 -0.48
C THR A 181 14.35 6.75 0.21
N LYS A 182 14.52 6.60 1.53
CA LYS A 182 15.64 7.18 2.27
C LYS A 182 16.98 6.51 1.91
N ARG A 183 16.98 5.19 1.72
CA ARG A 183 18.19 4.43 1.40
C ARG A 183 18.67 4.58 -0.06
N GLY A 184 17.76 4.79 -1.01
CA GLY A 184 18.14 5.04 -2.42
C GLY A 184 18.70 6.44 -2.69
N ALA A 185 18.71 7.33 -1.70
CA ALA A 185 19.23 8.70 -1.78
C ALA A 185 20.58 8.91 -1.09
N ALA A 186 21.16 7.84 -0.53
CA ALA A 186 22.50 7.79 0.07
C ALA A 186 23.43 6.97 -0.83
#